data_AF-A0AAV7IZ56-F1
#
_entry.id   AF-A0AAV7IZ56-F1
#
_cell.length_a   1.000
_cell.length_b   1.000
_cell.length_c   1.000
_cell.angle_alpha   90.00
_cell.angle_beta   90.00
_cell.angle_gamma   90.00
#
_symmetry.space_group_name_H-M   'P 1'
#
loop_
_entity.id
_entity.type
_entity.pdbx_description
1 polymer ?
#
loop_
_entity_poly.entity_id
_entity_poly.type
_entity_poly.pdbx_seq_one_letter_code
_entity_poly.pdbx_strand_id
1 'polypeptide(L)'
;MESQTGGVKPMPIAGRLVRERERLLGMTDEERAWRAQWLKDQHLAPDEPVYNPEYYKQRYNPIRRFYRAPLDKLENALLPKYGPDVAYFCRHLISKTFFGVLFVYSAVYYFKYNQGNWTTKSGWRLSKSRPVVLPDFPGYPNYPTKSDRQYASHGFENSPI
;
A
#
# COMPACT_ATOMS: atom_id res chain seq x y z
N MET A 1 -40.28 31.17 2.60
CA MET A 1 -39.02 30.49 2.98
C MET A 1 -39.04 29.12 2.36
N GLU A 2 -38.18 28.87 1.37
CA GLU A 2 -38.04 27.52 0.82
C GLU A 2 -37.36 26.61 1.84
N SER A 3 -37.89 25.40 2.03
CA SER A 3 -37.23 24.39 2.86
C SER A 3 -35.93 23.96 2.19
N GLN A 4 -34.82 23.87 2.93
CA GLN A 4 -33.50 23.48 2.39
C GLN A 4 -33.47 22.10 1.70
N THR A 5 -34.53 21.29 1.84
CA THR A 5 -34.65 19.94 1.30
C THR A 5 -35.89 19.73 0.42
N GLY A 6 -36.49 20.81 -0.10
CA GLY A 6 -37.60 20.72 -1.07
C GLY A 6 -38.85 19.97 -0.55
N GLY A 7 -39.17 20.09 0.74
CA GLY A 7 -40.30 19.42 1.38
C GLY A 7 -40.01 17.97 1.80
N VAL A 8 -38.84 17.42 1.46
CA VAL A 8 -38.43 16.08 1.88
C VAL A 8 -37.73 16.18 3.24
N LYS A 9 -38.09 15.31 4.18
CA LYS A 9 -37.42 15.25 5.48
C LYS A 9 -35.93 14.91 5.24
N PRO A 10 -34.96 15.77 5.62
CA PRO A 10 -33.54 15.42 5.53
C PRO A 10 -33.35 14.09 6.25
N MET A 11 -32.65 13.15 5.59
CA MET A 11 -32.34 11.84 6.16
C MET A 11 -30.93 11.89 6.74
N PRO A 12 -30.74 12.30 8.01
CA PRO A 12 -29.44 12.15 8.65
C PRO A 12 -29.15 10.64 8.79
N ILE A 13 -28.01 10.20 8.25
CA ILE A 13 -27.57 8.79 8.22
C ILE A 13 -27.74 8.06 9.57
N ALA A 14 -27.61 8.79 10.68
CA ALA A 14 -27.67 8.20 12.02
C ALA A 14 -28.82 8.70 12.92
N GLY A 15 -29.61 9.69 12.48
CA GLY A 15 -30.85 10.12 13.15
C GLY A 15 -30.75 10.45 14.65
N ARG A 16 -31.88 10.29 15.35
CA ARG A 16 -32.02 10.44 16.81
C ARG A 16 -31.08 9.50 17.58
N LEU A 17 -30.90 8.30 17.02
CA LEU A 17 -30.11 7.21 17.58
C LEU A 17 -28.58 7.45 17.56
N VAL A 18 -28.08 8.59 17.06
CA VAL A 18 -26.69 9.01 17.34
C VAL A 18 -26.47 9.22 18.84
N ARG A 19 -27.48 9.76 19.53
CA ARG A 19 -27.40 10.10 20.95
C ARG A 19 -27.65 8.87 21.80
N GLU A 20 -26.75 8.59 22.73
CA GLU A 20 -26.84 7.41 23.61
C GLU A 20 -28.10 7.40 24.48
N ARG A 21 -28.52 8.57 24.99
CA ARG A 21 -29.76 8.71 25.78
C ARG A 21 -31.01 8.32 24.98
N GLU A 22 -31.02 8.63 23.69
CA GLU A 22 -32.14 8.32 22.80
C GLU A 22 -32.21 6.83 22.45
N ARG A 23 -31.07 6.13 22.49
CA ARG A 23 -31.02 4.66 22.33
C ARG A 23 -31.62 3.94 23.52
N LEU A 24 -31.45 4.47 24.74
CA LEU A 24 -32.02 3.90 25.96
C LEU A 24 -33.56 3.93 25.96
N LEU A 25 -34.16 4.92 25.28
CA LEU A 25 -35.61 5.04 25.12
C LEU A 25 -36.19 4.02 24.11
N GLY A 26 -35.35 3.36 23.31
CA GLY A 26 -35.78 2.39 22.31
C GLY A 26 -36.27 3.00 21.00
N MET A 27 -36.69 2.12 20.09
CA MET A 27 -37.08 2.47 18.72
C MET A 27 -38.61 2.61 18.64
N THR A 28 -39.12 3.70 18.05
CA THR A 28 -40.57 3.87 17.82
C THR A 28 -41.07 2.90 16.76
N ASP A 29 -42.39 2.70 16.67
CA ASP A 29 -42.97 1.80 15.66
C ASP A 29 -42.71 2.29 14.23
N GLU A 30 -42.75 3.60 14.00
CA GLU A 30 -42.38 4.22 12.72
C GLU A 30 -40.91 3.94 12.36
N GLU A 31 -40.00 4.12 13.31
CA GLU A 31 -38.58 3.85 13.11
C GLU A 31 -38.31 2.36 12.87
N ARG A 32 -39.09 1.46 13.50
CA ARG A 32 -39.01 0.01 13.27
C ARG A 32 -39.48 -0.37 11.88
N ALA A 33 -40.58 0.20 11.41
CA ALA A 33 -41.06 0.01 10.03
C ALA A 33 -40.03 0.52 9.02
N TRP A 34 -39.41 1.67 9.31
CA TRP A 34 -38.38 2.24 8.45
C TRP A 34 -37.11 1.40 8.43
N ARG A 35 -36.70 0.87 9.59
CA ARG A 35 -35.57 -0.06 9.69
C ARG A 35 -35.83 -1.36 8.92
N ALA A 36 -37.06 -1.87 8.96
CA ALA A 36 -37.46 -3.04 8.17
C ALA A 36 -37.37 -2.76 6.66
N GLN A 37 -37.83 -1.59 6.22
CA GLN A 37 -37.68 -1.16 4.83
C GLN A 37 -36.20 -1.04 4.43
N TRP A 38 -35.38 -0.36 5.25
CA TRP A 38 -33.94 -0.25 4.99
C TRP A 38 -33.27 -1.62 4.85
N LEU A 39 -33.58 -2.56 5.76
CA LEU A 39 -33.04 -3.92 5.70
C LEU A 39 -33.46 -4.64 4.42
N LYS A 40 -34.71 -4.44 3.97
CA LYS A 40 -35.20 -4.94 2.69
C LYS A 40 -34.42 -4.36 1.51
N ASP A 41 -34.12 -3.06 1.56
CA ASP A 41 -33.39 -2.35 0.51
C ASP A 41 -31.90 -2.75 0.45
N GLN A 42 -31.35 -3.40 1.48
CA GLN A 42 -29.99 -3.95 1.44
C GLN A 42 -29.90 -5.27 0.67
N HIS A 43 -31.01 -5.90 0.30
CA HIS A 43 -30.98 -7.10 -0.54
C HIS A 43 -30.64 -6.70 -1.98
N LEU A 44 -29.51 -7.21 -2.49
CA LEU A 44 -29.11 -7.01 -3.87
C LEU A 44 -30.11 -7.70 -4.82
N ALA A 45 -30.21 -7.16 -6.03
CA ALA A 45 -30.95 -7.81 -7.11
C ALA A 45 -30.30 -9.17 -7.43
N PRO A 46 -31.09 -10.16 -7.92
CA PRO A 46 -30.56 -11.50 -8.22
C PRO A 46 -29.46 -11.48 -9.30
N ASP A 47 -29.45 -10.45 -10.16
CA ASP A 47 -28.48 -10.30 -11.25
C ASP A 47 -27.16 -9.64 -10.79
N GLU A 48 -27.10 -9.14 -9.55
CA GLU A 48 -25.92 -8.47 -9.01
C GLU A 48 -25.07 -9.41 -8.16
N PRO A 49 -23.73 -9.32 -8.22
CA PRO A 49 -22.93 -8.34 -8.97
C PRO A 49 -22.65 -8.73 -10.44
N VAL A 50 -22.80 -7.77 -11.36
CA VAL A 50 -22.51 -7.97 -12.79
C VAL A 50 -21.02 -7.81 -13.07
N TYR A 51 -20.35 -8.90 -13.47
CA TYR A 51 -18.94 -8.86 -13.89
C TYR A 51 -18.81 -8.74 -15.41
N ASN A 52 -18.35 -7.59 -15.91
CA ASN A 52 -18.12 -7.39 -17.34
C ASN A 52 -16.70 -7.86 -17.75
N PRO A 53 -16.55 -8.96 -18.52
CA PRO A 53 -15.25 -9.46 -18.96
C PRO A 53 -14.54 -8.53 -19.94
N GLU A 54 -15.29 -7.69 -20.68
CA GLU A 54 -14.71 -6.74 -21.62
C GLU A 54 -13.95 -5.63 -20.89
N TYR A 55 -14.44 -5.21 -19.72
CA TYR A 55 -13.76 -4.23 -18.90
C TYR A 55 -12.36 -4.71 -18.51
N TYR A 56 -12.21 -5.98 -18.11
CA TYR A 56 -10.91 -6.57 -17.80
C TYR A 56 -9.99 -6.58 -19.03
N LYS A 57 -10.52 -6.93 -20.21
CA LYS A 57 -9.75 -6.96 -21.46
C LYS A 57 -9.30 -5.55 -21.85
N GLN A 58 -10.18 -4.55 -21.82
CA GLN A 58 -9.82 -3.18 -22.20
C GLN A 58 -8.86 -2.54 -21.19
N ARG A 59 -9.00 -2.84 -19.90
CA ARG A 59 -8.15 -2.27 -18.85
C ARG A 59 -6.71 -2.80 -18.83
N TYR A 60 -6.49 -4.06 -19.23
CA TYR A 60 -5.17 -4.69 -19.15
C TYR A 60 -4.66 -5.10 -20.53
N ASN A 61 -3.45 -4.66 -20.88
CA ASN A 61 -2.77 -5.09 -22.10
C ASN A 61 -2.35 -6.59 -22.02
N PRO A 62 -2.11 -7.27 -23.17
CA PRO A 62 -1.77 -8.70 -23.17
C PRO A 62 -0.54 -9.05 -22.33
N ILE A 63 0.49 -8.21 -22.34
CA ILE A 63 1.71 -8.39 -21.53
C ILE A 63 1.37 -8.41 -20.03
N ARG A 64 0.50 -7.48 -19.59
CA ARG A 64 0.05 -7.42 -18.20
C ARG A 64 -0.82 -8.59 -17.80
N ARG A 65 -1.62 -9.11 -18.72
CA ARG A 65 -2.39 -10.34 -18.47
C ARG A 65 -1.47 -11.55 -18.32
N PHE A 66 -0.41 -11.63 -19.14
CA PHE A 66 0.53 -12.76 -19.10
C PHE A 66 1.24 -12.90 -17.74
N TYR A 67 1.90 -11.85 -17.25
CA TYR A 67 2.62 -11.96 -15.97
C TYR A 67 1.69 -12.01 -14.76
N ARG A 68 0.43 -11.62 -14.91
CA ARG A 68 -0.58 -11.62 -13.84
C ARG A 68 -1.36 -12.93 -13.74
N ALA A 69 -1.46 -13.69 -14.84
CA ALA A 69 -2.13 -14.98 -14.94
C ALA A 69 -1.84 -15.97 -13.79
N PRO A 70 -0.58 -16.19 -13.33
CA PRO A 70 -0.34 -17.16 -12.25
C PRO A 70 -1.00 -16.73 -10.93
N LEU A 71 -0.96 -15.44 -10.61
CA LEU A 71 -1.53 -14.89 -9.38
C LEU A 71 -3.05 -14.73 -9.47
N ASP A 72 -3.60 -14.49 -10.65
CA ASP A 72 -5.06 -14.52 -10.88
C ASP A 72 -5.60 -15.97 -10.69
N LYS A 73 -4.85 -17.01 -11.08
CA LYS A 73 -5.22 -18.41 -10.79
C LYS A 73 -5.22 -18.71 -9.29
N LEU A 74 -4.24 -18.18 -8.56
CA LEU A 74 -4.19 -18.31 -7.10
C LEU A 74 -5.37 -17.61 -6.44
N GLU A 75 -5.69 -16.38 -6.86
CA GLU A 75 -6.85 -15.63 -6.37
C GLU A 75 -8.13 -16.45 -6.58
N ASN A 76 -8.36 -16.96 -7.80
CA ASN A 76 -9.54 -17.77 -8.12
C ASN A 76 -9.65 -19.07 -7.30
N ALA A 77 -8.52 -19.68 -6.91
CA ALA A 77 -8.50 -20.84 -6.04
C ALA A 77 -8.85 -20.51 -4.57
N LEU A 78 -8.59 -19.28 -4.13
CA LEU A 78 -8.90 -18.81 -2.77
C LEU A 78 -10.33 -18.27 -2.62
N LEU A 79 -10.90 -17.74 -3.70
CA LEU A 79 -12.26 -17.17 -3.74
C LEU A 79 -13.33 -18.03 -3.03
N PRO A 80 -13.49 -19.34 -3.32
CA PRO A 80 -14.59 -20.12 -2.76
C PRO A 80 -14.49 -20.32 -1.23
N LYS A 81 -13.29 -20.23 -0.66
CA LYS A 81 -13.05 -20.50 0.76
C LYS A 81 -13.00 -19.24 1.62
N TYR A 82 -12.41 -18.16 1.10
CA TYR A 82 -12.14 -16.96 1.89
C TYR A 82 -12.87 -15.71 1.39
N GLY A 83 -13.61 -15.82 0.29
CA GLY A 83 -14.31 -14.69 -0.32
C GLY A 83 -13.39 -13.73 -1.10
N PRO A 84 -13.97 -12.68 -1.72
CA PRO A 84 -13.27 -11.79 -2.64
C PRO A 84 -12.21 -10.92 -1.95
N ASP A 85 -12.49 -10.40 -0.76
CA ASP A 85 -11.60 -9.43 -0.11
C ASP A 85 -10.27 -10.05 0.32
N VAL A 86 -10.33 -11.25 0.90
CA VAL A 86 -9.13 -11.98 1.36
C VAL A 86 -8.33 -12.47 0.16
N ALA A 87 -8.99 -13.01 -0.87
CA ALA A 87 -8.31 -13.47 -2.08
C ALA A 87 -7.58 -12.32 -2.79
N TYR A 88 -8.24 -11.16 -2.92
CA TYR A 88 -7.66 -9.94 -3.47
C TYR A 88 -6.47 -9.45 -2.65
N PHE A 89 -6.58 -9.44 -1.32
CA PHE A 89 -5.50 -9.04 -0.42
C PHE A 89 -4.29 -9.96 -0.56
N CYS A 90 -4.50 -11.28 -0.49
CA CYS A 90 -3.44 -12.28 -0.65
C CYS A 90 -2.70 -12.11 -1.98
N ARG A 91 -3.41 -11.91 -3.10
CA ARG A 91 -2.78 -11.69 -4.40
C ARG A 91 -1.86 -10.45 -4.40
N HIS A 92 -2.32 -9.35 -3.81
CA HIS A 92 -1.54 -8.12 -3.75
C HIS A 92 -0.35 -8.22 -2.80
N LEU A 93 -0.55 -8.88 -1.66
CA LEU A 93 0.52 -9.10 -0.71
C LEU A 93 1.65 -9.90 -1.36
N ILE A 94 1.33 -11.05 -1.97
CA ILE A 94 2.33 -11.92 -2.62
C ILE A 94 3.05 -11.21 -3.77
N SER A 95 2.31 -10.50 -4.63
CA SER A 95 2.96 -9.78 -5.74
C SER A 95 3.88 -8.67 -5.24
N LYS A 96 3.42 -7.84 -4.29
CA LYS A 96 4.22 -6.72 -3.78
C LYS A 96 5.41 -7.21 -2.98
N THR A 97 5.27 -8.26 -2.17
CA THR A 97 6.42 -8.82 -1.43
C THR A 97 7.44 -9.42 -2.36
N PHE A 98 7.01 -10.16 -3.40
CA PHE A 98 7.92 -10.71 -4.40
C PHE A 98 8.73 -9.62 -5.10
N PHE A 99 8.08 -8.57 -5.62
CA PHE A 99 8.78 -7.46 -6.27
C PHE A 99 9.61 -6.64 -5.29
N GLY A 100 9.17 -6.48 -4.03
CA GLY A 100 9.94 -5.82 -2.99
C GLY A 100 11.24 -6.56 -2.68
N VAL A 101 11.17 -7.89 -2.52
CA VAL A 101 12.34 -8.74 -2.32
C VAL A 101 13.27 -8.65 -3.54
N LEU A 102 12.74 -8.85 -4.75
CA LEU A 102 13.53 -8.75 -5.98
C LEU A 102 14.28 -7.41 -6.06
N PHE A 103 13.58 -6.30 -5.82
CA PHE A 103 14.16 -4.96 -5.85
C PHE A 103 15.28 -4.79 -4.82
N VAL A 104 15.08 -5.22 -3.58
CA VAL A 104 16.09 -5.13 -2.51
C VAL A 104 17.32 -5.96 -2.87
N TYR A 105 17.14 -7.21 -3.32
CA TYR A 105 18.26 -8.07 -3.71
C TYR A 105 19.02 -7.50 -4.91
N SER A 106 18.32 -7.01 -5.94
CA SER A 106 18.93 -6.35 -7.09
C SER A 106 19.70 -5.10 -6.68
N ALA A 107 19.16 -4.26 -5.79
CA ALA A 107 19.83 -3.08 -5.29
C ALA A 107 21.09 -3.43 -4.48
N VAL A 108 21.00 -4.40 -3.55
CA VAL A 108 22.14 -4.87 -2.77
C VAL A 108 23.24 -5.43 -3.67
N TYR A 109 22.87 -6.27 -4.65
CA TYR A 109 23.82 -6.82 -5.61
C TYR A 109 24.49 -5.70 -6.43
N TYR A 110 23.69 -4.74 -6.92
CA TYR A 110 24.19 -3.61 -7.67
C TYR A 110 25.21 -2.78 -6.87
N PHE A 111 24.88 -2.37 -5.65
CA PHE A 111 25.81 -1.59 -4.82
C PHE A 111 27.02 -2.40 -4.34
N LYS A 112 26.91 -3.73 -4.23
CA LYS A 112 28.03 -4.57 -3.80
C LYS A 112 29.09 -4.76 -4.89
N TYR A 113 28.67 -4.91 -6.15
CA TYR A 113 29.57 -5.30 -7.24
C TYR A 113 29.72 -4.26 -8.35
N ASN A 114 28.76 -3.35 -8.50
CA ASN A 114 28.70 -2.37 -9.59
C ASN A 114 28.62 -0.92 -9.08
N GLN A 115 28.97 -0.69 -7.81
CA GLN A 115 29.12 0.66 -7.27
C GLN A 115 30.26 1.37 -7.99
N GLY A 116 30.06 2.65 -8.33
CA GLY A 116 31.11 3.46 -8.94
C GLY A 116 32.27 3.65 -7.98
N ASN A 117 33.44 3.18 -8.40
CA ASN A 117 34.72 3.30 -7.70
C ASN A 117 35.74 4.02 -8.58
N TRP A 118 36.97 4.23 -8.09
CA TRP A 118 38.02 4.89 -8.87
C TRP A 118 38.40 4.16 -10.18
N THR A 119 38.17 2.84 -10.29
CA THR A 119 38.49 2.07 -11.51
C THR A 119 37.44 2.18 -12.61
N THR A 120 36.23 2.64 -12.29
CA THR A 120 35.10 2.66 -13.22
C THR A 120 34.52 4.06 -13.42
N LYS A 121 34.16 4.39 -14.66
CA LYS A 121 33.50 5.68 -14.99
C LYS A 121 31.98 5.63 -14.78
N SER A 122 31.39 4.43 -14.70
CA SER A 122 29.96 4.20 -14.57
C SER A 122 29.57 3.78 -13.15
N GLY A 123 28.27 3.72 -12.87
CA GLY A 123 27.74 3.27 -11.59
C GLY A 123 27.35 4.41 -10.65
N TRP A 124 26.45 4.11 -9.72
CA TRP A 124 26.05 5.08 -8.71
C TRP A 124 27.14 5.27 -7.66
N ARG A 125 27.32 6.54 -7.27
CA ARG A 125 28.31 6.95 -6.27
C ARG A 125 27.63 7.13 -4.93
N LEU A 126 28.09 6.41 -3.92
CA LEU A 126 27.58 6.51 -2.56
C LEU A 126 28.57 7.27 -1.68
N SER A 127 28.21 8.49 -1.30
CA SER A 127 28.94 9.30 -0.33
C SER A 127 28.25 9.20 1.03
N LYS A 128 28.93 8.64 2.02
CA LYS A 128 28.41 8.56 3.40
C LYS A 128 28.79 9.82 4.17
N SER A 129 27.80 10.42 4.86
CA SER A 129 28.07 11.44 5.86
C SER A 129 28.83 10.85 7.04
N ARG A 130 29.52 11.72 7.79
CA ARG A 130 30.18 11.32 9.04
C ARG A 130 29.16 10.81 10.06
N PRO A 131 29.48 9.76 10.84
CA PRO A 131 28.63 9.36 11.95
C PRO A 131 28.58 10.47 13.01
N VAL A 132 27.48 10.52 13.76
CA VAL A 132 27.35 11.42 14.91
C VAL A 132 28.15 10.83 16.07
N VAL A 133 29.04 11.63 16.66
CA VAL A 133 29.84 11.25 17.84
C VAL A 133 29.58 12.29 18.93
N LEU A 134 28.89 11.86 19.99
CA LEU A 134 28.54 12.65 21.19
C LEU A 134 29.38 12.16 22.38
N PRO A 135 29.56 12.99 23.44
CA PRO A 135 30.35 12.65 24.63
C PRO A 135 30.02 11.29 25.28
N ASP A 136 28.77 10.85 25.18
CA ASP A 136 28.28 9.62 25.82
C ASP A 136 28.51 8.35 24.99
N PHE A 137 28.98 8.46 23.74
CA PHE A 137 29.25 7.30 22.89
C PHE A 137 30.67 6.75 23.09
N PRO A 138 30.88 5.42 22.96
CA PRO A 138 32.18 4.77 23.18
C PRO A 138 33.30 5.16 22.20
N GLY A 139 33.02 6.04 21.23
CA GLY A 139 33.98 6.56 20.24
C GLY A 139 34.35 8.04 20.42
N TYR A 140 33.81 8.74 21.42
CA TYR A 140 34.18 10.12 21.69
C TYR A 140 35.55 10.22 22.39
N PRO A 141 36.41 11.21 22.06
CA PRO A 141 36.25 12.31 21.09
C PRO A 141 36.80 12.00 19.69
N ASN A 142 37.02 10.73 19.34
CA ASN A 142 37.68 10.36 18.10
C ASN A 142 36.74 10.49 16.89
N TYR A 143 36.78 11.64 16.23
CA TYR A 143 36.06 11.86 14.99
C TYR A 143 36.81 11.24 13.80
N PRO A 144 36.14 10.46 12.93
CA PRO A 144 36.76 10.03 11.68
C PRO A 144 36.90 11.24 10.76
N THR A 145 38.11 11.82 10.72
CA THR A 145 38.47 12.91 9.82
C THR A 145 39.01 12.34 8.51
N LYS A 146 38.45 12.78 7.39
CA LYS A 146 39.00 12.49 6.07
C LYS A 146 39.92 13.62 5.64
N SER A 147 41.05 13.29 5.02
CA SER A 147 41.93 14.26 4.37
C SER A 147 41.22 14.89 3.16
N ASP A 148 41.57 16.12 2.78
CA ASP A 148 40.96 16.80 1.62
C ASP A 148 41.06 15.97 0.33
N ARG A 149 42.16 15.22 0.17
CA ARG A 149 42.39 14.33 -0.98
C ARG A 149 41.45 13.12 -0.99
N GLN A 150 40.98 12.67 0.18
CA GLN A 150 40.09 11.51 0.34
C GLN A 150 38.67 11.75 -0.15
N TYR A 151 38.24 13.00 -0.26
CA TYR A 151 36.88 13.32 -0.70
C TYR A 151 36.67 13.02 -2.19
N ALA A 152 37.72 13.10 -3.01
CA ALA A 152 37.68 12.89 -4.45
C ALA A 152 38.40 11.61 -4.91
N SER A 153 39.07 10.88 -4.01
CA SER A 153 39.88 9.69 -4.36
C SER A 153 39.04 8.46 -4.71
N HIS A 154 37.73 8.44 -4.41
CA HIS A 154 36.81 7.34 -4.77
C HIS A 154 37.31 5.94 -4.36
N GLY A 155 38.00 5.86 -3.23
CA GLY A 155 38.55 4.60 -2.71
C GLY A 155 39.87 4.16 -3.35
N PHE A 156 40.54 5.05 -4.11
CA PHE A 156 41.88 4.80 -4.67
C PHE A 156 42.91 4.46 -3.59
N GLU A 157 42.76 5.00 -2.38
CA GLU A 157 43.68 4.69 -1.27
C GLU A 157 43.60 3.23 -0.79
N ASN A 158 42.51 2.53 -1.08
CA ASN A 158 42.38 1.11 -0.80
C ASN A 158 42.88 0.25 -1.97
N SER A 159 43.51 0.87 -2.99
CA SER A 159 44.07 0.14 -4.11
C SER A 159 45.36 -0.57 -3.69
N PRO A 160 45.70 -1.70 -4.36
CA PRO A 160 46.94 -2.41 -4.11
C PRO A 160 48.18 -1.71 -4.70
N ILE A 161 48.01 -0.54 -5.33
CA ILE A 161 49.04 0.29 -5.97
C ILE A 161 49.20 1.57 -5.15
#